data_AF-A0A542XTP1-F1
#
_entry.id   AF-A0A542XTP1-F1
#
_cell.length_a   1.000
_cell.length_b   1.000
_cell.length_c   1.000
_cell.angle_alpha   90.00
_cell.angle_beta   90.00
_cell.angle_gamma   90.00
#
_symmetry.space_group_name_H-M   'P 1'
#
loop_
_entity.id
_entity.type
_entity.pdbx_description
1 polymer ?
#
loop_
_entity_poly.entity_id
_entity_poly.type
_entity_poly.pdbx_seq_one_letter_code
_entity_poly.pdbx_strand_id
1 'polypeptide(L)'
;MIVCQLPQPRLGLYTENSRDYTGSRPPHTPLRPKWLCRACGQPWPRPEARLLLKVEYSGRLPSLTIYLAGLMYEAMHDLYHLNPNGRPSPRELFDRFVSWA
;
A
#
# COMPACT_ATOMS: atom_id res chain seq x y z
N MET A 1 4.71 19.31 4.66
CA MET A 1 4.15 17.98 4.98
C MET A 1 3.75 17.35 3.66
N ILE A 2 4.51 16.35 3.22
CA ILE A 2 4.42 15.77 1.86
C ILE A 2 3.45 14.59 1.96
N VAL A 3 2.25 14.72 1.40
CA VAL A 3 1.23 13.67 1.46
C VAL A 3 1.35 12.78 0.22
N CYS A 4 1.80 11.54 0.42
CA CYS A 4 1.62 10.49 -0.57
C CYS A 4 0.22 9.94 -0.41
N GLN A 5 -0.66 10.28 -1.36
CA GLN A 5 -1.99 9.70 -1.47
C GLN A 5 -1.87 8.17 -1.45
N LEU A 6 -2.53 7.50 -0.52
CA LEU A 6 -2.46 6.06 -0.35
C LEU A 6 -3.83 5.45 -0.68
N PRO A 7 -3.85 4.20 -1.15
CA PRO A 7 -5.07 3.53 -1.58
C PRO A 7 -6.03 3.37 -0.40
N GLN A 8 -7.33 3.44 -0.68
CA GLN A 8 -8.38 3.23 0.31
C GLN A 8 -8.69 1.73 0.43
N PRO A 9 -8.55 1.11 1.62
CA PRO A 9 -9.15 -0.20 1.90
C PRO A 9 -10.69 -0.07 1.97
N ARG A 10 -11.44 -1.11 1.57
CA ARG A 10 -12.92 -1.10 1.62
C ARG A 10 -13.53 -0.99 3.02
N LEU A 11 -12.75 -1.25 4.08
CA LEU A 11 -13.13 -1.04 5.47
C LEU A 11 -11.97 -0.36 6.22
N GLY A 12 -12.08 0.95 6.47
CA GLY A 12 -11.10 1.67 7.30
C GLY A 12 -11.28 3.19 7.26
N LEU A 13 -11.18 3.80 8.46
CA LEU A 13 -11.49 5.20 8.75
C LEU A 13 -10.66 6.20 7.93
N TYR A 14 -11.37 7.24 7.48
CA TYR A 14 -10.84 8.40 6.77
C TYR A 14 -9.70 9.07 7.55
N THR A 15 -8.62 9.40 6.85
CA THR A 15 -7.66 10.40 7.34
C THR A 15 -7.70 11.59 6.40
N GLU A 16 -8.27 12.66 6.91
CA GLU A 16 -8.36 13.95 6.24
C GLU A 16 -7.04 14.70 6.46
N ASN A 17 -6.20 14.79 5.42
CA ASN A 17 -5.46 16.02 5.15
C ASN A 17 -4.70 15.97 3.83
N SER A 18 -4.98 16.96 2.99
CA SER A 18 -4.40 17.18 1.67
C SER A 18 -3.27 18.21 1.78
N ARG A 19 -2.05 17.86 1.36
CA ARG A 19 -1.01 18.82 0.94
C ARG A 19 -0.06 18.21 -0.10
N ASP A 20 -0.28 18.62 -1.35
CA ASP A 20 0.68 18.62 -2.45
C ASP A 20 1.88 19.55 -2.16
N TYR A 21 3.07 19.27 -2.72
CA TYR A 21 3.75 20.19 -3.66
C TYR A 21 5.07 19.66 -4.27
N THR A 22 5.21 19.90 -5.58
CA THR A 22 6.38 19.89 -6.50
C THR A 22 6.80 18.56 -7.20
N GLY A 23 6.39 18.41 -8.47
CA GLY A 23 7.16 17.68 -9.48
C GLY A 23 6.47 16.54 -10.26
N SER A 24 5.38 16.79 -11.00
CA SER A 24 4.80 15.98 -12.12
C SER A 24 4.54 14.46 -11.97
N ARG A 25 5.04 13.79 -10.92
CA ARG A 25 4.99 12.33 -10.79
C ARG A 25 3.85 11.94 -9.86
N PRO A 26 3.00 10.95 -10.24
CA PRO A 26 1.94 10.47 -9.37
C PRO A 26 2.49 9.99 -8.02
N PRO A 27 1.72 10.08 -6.92
CA PRO A 27 2.12 9.52 -5.64
C PRO A 27 2.34 8.01 -5.71
N HIS A 28 3.18 7.46 -4.83
CA HIS A 28 3.50 6.02 -4.77
C HIS A 28 2.36 5.17 -4.16
N THR A 29 1.15 5.36 -4.65
CA THR A 29 -0.07 4.61 -4.31
C THR A 29 -0.06 3.27 -5.06
N PRO A 30 -0.71 2.20 -4.58
CA PRO A 30 -1.03 1.05 -5.39
C PRO A 30 -2.21 1.35 -6.31
N LEU A 31 -2.22 0.55 -7.36
CA LEU A 31 -3.15 0.48 -8.44
C LEU A 31 -3.79 -0.91 -8.37
N ARG A 32 -5.02 -0.95 -7.85
CA ARG A 32 -5.85 -2.16 -7.86
C ARG A 32 -6.43 -2.40 -9.26
N PRO A 33 -6.76 -3.66 -9.62
CA PRO A 33 -6.59 -4.90 -8.86
C PRO A 33 -5.20 -5.55 -9.01
N LYS A 34 -4.28 -4.95 -9.78
CA LYS A 34 -2.96 -5.56 -10.06
C LYS A 34 -1.93 -5.35 -8.94
N TRP A 35 -2.22 -4.48 -7.98
CA TRP A 35 -1.32 -4.12 -6.87
C TRP A 35 0.06 -3.67 -7.33
N LEU A 36 0.09 -2.90 -8.42
CA LEU A 36 1.28 -2.19 -8.92
C LEU A 36 1.29 -0.76 -8.41
N CYS A 37 2.44 -0.10 -8.37
CA CYS A 37 2.52 1.28 -7.95
C CYS A 37 2.17 2.24 -9.10
N ARG A 38 1.25 3.17 -8.87
CA ARG A 38 0.77 4.14 -9.86
C ARG A 38 1.88 5.02 -10.45
N ALA A 39 2.88 5.35 -9.66
CA ALA A 39 3.98 6.23 -10.05
C ALA A 39 5.06 5.57 -10.91
N CYS A 40 5.15 4.24 -10.91
CA CYS A 40 6.31 3.53 -11.47
C CYS A 40 6.02 2.14 -12.08
N GLY A 41 4.80 1.62 -11.95
CA GLY A 41 4.40 0.31 -12.49
C GLY A 41 4.94 -0.92 -11.76
N GLN A 42 5.76 -0.77 -10.71
CA GLN A 42 6.39 -1.87 -9.99
C GLN A 42 5.46 -2.48 -8.91
N PRO A 43 5.67 -3.73 -8.47
CA PRO A 43 4.89 -4.31 -7.39
C PRO A 43 4.87 -3.41 -6.15
N TRP A 44 3.67 -3.05 -5.69
CA TRP A 44 3.48 -2.24 -4.49
C TRP A 44 3.29 -3.15 -3.26
N PRO A 45 3.88 -2.87 -2.08
CA PRO A 45 4.68 -1.71 -1.73
C PRO A 45 6.18 -1.93 -2.01
N ARG A 46 6.74 -0.95 -2.71
CA ARG A 46 8.16 -0.83 -3.04
C ARG A 46 8.93 -0.03 -1.98
N PRO A 47 10.27 -0.15 -1.89
CA PRO A 47 11.04 0.47 -0.81
C PRO A 47 10.71 1.96 -0.56
N GLU A 48 10.51 2.74 -1.62
CA GLU A 48 10.18 4.18 -1.48
C GLU A 48 8.80 4.38 -0.83
N ALA A 49 7.80 3.59 -1.22
CA ALA A 49 6.47 3.63 -0.60
C ALA A 49 6.52 3.19 0.87
N ARG A 50 7.35 2.18 1.20
CA ARG A 50 7.54 1.70 2.58
C ARG A 50 8.13 2.80 3.47
N LEU A 51 9.15 3.49 2.98
CA LEU A 51 9.77 4.61 3.71
C LEU A 51 8.76 5.74 3.96
N LEU A 52 8.02 6.16 2.94
CA LEU A 52 7.02 7.21 3.07
C LEU A 52 5.91 6.83 4.06
N LEU A 53 5.45 5.57 4.03
CA LEU A 53 4.49 5.04 4.99
C LEU A 53 5.02 5.05 6.44
N LYS A 54 6.29 4.69 6.65
CA LYS A 54 6.91 4.75 7.99
C LYS A 54 7.03 6.19 8.51
N VAL A 55 7.33 7.14 7.63
CA VAL A 55 7.40 8.56 7.99
C VAL A 55 6.00 9.08 8.37
N GLU A 56 5.00 8.79 7.54
CA GLU A 56 3.61 9.22 7.75
C GLU A 56 3.03 8.67 9.06
N TYR A 57 3.29 7.40 9.35
CA TYR A 57 2.83 6.74 10.58
C TYR A 57 3.85 6.78 11.73
N SER A 58 4.83 7.70 11.68
CA SER A 58 5.81 7.84 12.75
C SER A 58 5.11 8.08 14.09
N GLY A 59 5.53 7.34 15.12
CA GLY A 59 4.88 7.34 16.45
C GLY A 59 3.52 6.60 16.51
N ARG A 60 3.05 5.99 15.40
CA ARG A 60 1.76 5.29 15.30
C ARG A 60 1.89 3.91 14.63
N LEU A 61 2.93 3.15 15.00
CA LEU A 61 3.23 1.84 14.40
C LEU A 61 2.05 0.84 14.42
N PRO A 62 1.24 0.72 15.49
CA PRO A 62 0.08 -0.17 15.45
C PRO A 62 -0.93 0.21 14.35
N SER A 63 -1.10 1.52 14.09
CA SER A 63 -1.97 1.99 13.01
C SER A 63 -1.41 1.63 11.64
N LEU A 64 -0.08 1.68 11.46
CA LEU A 64 0.58 1.26 10.21
C LEU A 64 0.36 -0.23 9.96
N THR A 65 0.58 -1.07 10.98
CA THR A 65 0.41 -2.53 10.86
C THR A 65 -1.03 -2.90 10.50
N ILE A 66 -2.01 -2.31 11.18
CA ILE A 66 -3.45 -2.55 10.88
C ILE A 66 -3.78 -2.12 9.46
N TYR A 67 -3.28 -0.94 9.04
CA TYR A 67 -3.49 -0.43 7.69
C TYR A 67 -2.91 -1.39 6.63
N LEU A 68 -1.67 -1.84 6.82
CA LEU A 68 -0.98 -2.76 5.90
C LEU A 68 -1.63 -4.14 5.87
N ALA A 69 -2.13 -4.64 7.01
CA ALA A 69 -2.86 -5.91 7.07
C ALA A 69 -4.18 -5.84 6.27
N GLY A 70 -4.91 -4.72 6.38
CA GLY A 70 -6.10 -4.50 5.56
C GLY A 70 -5.82 -4.50 4.06
N LEU A 71 -4.72 -3.85 3.64
CA LEU A 71 -4.28 -3.88 2.25
C LEU A 71 -3.82 -5.26 1.79
N MET A 72 -3.12 -6.02 2.63
CA MET A 72 -2.73 -7.40 2.34
C MET A 72 -3.95 -8.28 2.04
N TYR A 73 -5.03 -8.13 2.81
CA TYR A 73 -6.27 -8.88 2.62
C TYR A 73 -6.95 -8.54 1.29
N GLU A 74 -7.07 -7.24 0.97
CA GLU A 74 -7.60 -6.80 -0.33
C GLU A 74 -6.71 -7.28 -1.49
N ALA A 75 -5.40 -7.30 -1.30
CA ALA A 75 -4.45 -7.80 -2.30
C ALA A 75 -4.58 -9.29 -2.54
N MET A 76 -4.77 -10.07 -1.47
CA MET A 76 -5.05 -11.50 -1.57
C MET A 76 -6.30 -11.75 -2.42
N HIS A 77 -7.41 -11.06 -2.13
CA HIS A 77 -8.64 -11.16 -2.90
C HIS A 77 -8.40 -10.86 -4.39
N ASP A 78 -7.87 -9.67 -4.70
CA ASP A 78 -7.72 -9.25 -6.09
C ASP A 78 -6.75 -10.13 -6.89
N LEU A 79 -5.59 -10.46 -6.33
CA LEU A 79 -4.57 -11.24 -7.03
C LEU A 79 -5.03 -12.68 -7.24
N TYR A 80 -5.79 -13.25 -6.31
CA TYR A 80 -6.33 -14.60 -6.46
C TYR A 80 -7.43 -14.66 -7.53
N HIS A 81 -8.23 -13.59 -7.64
CA HIS A 81 -9.22 -13.46 -8.71
C HIS A 81 -8.58 -13.25 -10.09
N LEU A 82 -7.50 -12.47 -10.19
CA LEU A 82 -6.83 -12.19 -11.46
C LEU A 82 -5.97 -13.35 -11.98
N ASN A 83 -5.36 -14.14 -11.08
CA ASN A 83 -4.43 -15.20 -11.48
C ASN A 83 -4.75 -16.52 -10.78
N PRO A 84 -5.67 -17.33 -11.33
CA PRO A 84 -6.06 -18.59 -10.73
C PRO A 84 -4.91 -19.59 -10.54
N ASN A 85 -3.89 -19.56 -11.43
CA ASN A 85 -2.83 -20.56 -11.49
C ASN A 85 -1.47 -20.08 -10.94
N GLY A 86 -1.31 -18.78 -10.69
CA GLY A 86 -0.08 -18.17 -10.18
C GLY A 86 -0.34 -17.26 -8.98
N ARG A 87 -1.11 -17.77 -8.01
CA ARG A 87 -1.46 -17.05 -6.78
C ARG A 87 -0.24 -16.95 -5.87
N PRO A 88 0.12 -15.76 -5.37
CA PRO A 88 1.14 -15.66 -4.33
C PRO A 88 0.66 -16.36 -3.07
N SER A 89 1.54 -17.04 -2.35
CA SER A 89 1.22 -17.63 -1.06
C SER A 89 0.88 -16.56 -0.01
N PRO A 90 0.11 -16.91 1.04
CA PRO A 90 -0.16 -15.99 2.15
C PRO A 90 1.12 -15.46 2.81
N ARG A 91 2.18 -16.27 2.88
CA ARG A 91 3.49 -15.85 3.41
C ARG A 91 4.13 -14.78 2.53
N GLU A 92 4.14 -14.95 1.22
CA GLU A 92 4.69 -13.94 0.29
C GLU A 92 3.93 -12.61 0.38
N LEU A 93 2.61 -12.67 0.59
CA LEU A 93 1.82 -11.45 0.82
C LEU A 93 2.13 -10.80 2.17
N PHE A 94 2.30 -11.58 3.23
CA PHE A 94 2.72 -11.05 4.54
C PHE A 94 4.11 -10.39 4.46
N ASP A 95 5.08 -11.07 3.84
CA ASP A 95 6.45 -10.57 3.70
C ASP A 95 6.50 -9.30 2.82
N ARG A 96 5.58 -9.19 1.86
CA ARG A 96 5.46 -8.03 1.00
C ARG A 96 4.81 -6.83 1.69
N PHE A 97 3.73 -7.04 2.44
CA PHE A 97 2.92 -5.95 2.99
C PHE A 97 3.22 -5.61 4.44
N VAL A 98 3.40 -6.59 5.33
CA VAL A 98 3.31 -6.38 6.80
C VAL A 98 4.64 -6.58 7.52
N SER A 99 5.50 -7.49 7.05
CA SER A 99 6.72 -7.90 7.78
C SER A 99 7.71 -6.78 8.10
N TRP A 100 7.60 -5.64 7.42
CA TRP A 100 8.49 -4.50 7.57
C TRP A 100 7.87 -3.33 8.35
N ALA A 101 6.62 -3.43 8.79
CA ALA A 101 5.91 -2.37 9.52
C ALA A 101 6.70 -1.93 10.76
#